data_AF-A0A820PS11-F1
#
_entry.id   AF-A0A820PS11-F1
#
_cell.length_a   1.000
_cell.length_b   1.000
_cell.length_c   1.000
_cell.angle_alpha   90.00
_cell.angle_beta   90.00
_cell.angle_gamma   90.00
#
_symmetry.space_group_name_H-M   'P 1'
#
loop_
_entity.id
_entity.type
_entity.pdbx_description
1 polymer ?
#
loop_
_entity_poly.entity_id
_entity_poly.type
_entity_poly.pdbx_seq_one_letter_code
_entity_poly.pdbx_strand_id
1 'polypeptide(L)'
;MAKSRVTRSDTDFWLIGQPISSLPTTQLPTMLQAINFFVYLYRIENKTIRDSSTATIKEIEKIWLAARIPFIPSRNSIPKLEKLFTQYNNLLRSRHRQSDKSRQNEQQFLENLQFLFDIASIDALEKIQIDQDREFLKDQRGDRKMYLGSVDKTLAKKEKKIAIKSQTKQKQCTKEEFRRQASEETVTLESSTSSTSNSEEEKETFEVSISKPSSSGIKRKRNTADLISPALAATLDRTKISNSAVVLQ
;
A
#
# COMPACT_ATOMS: atom_id res chain seq x y z
N MET A 1 21.16 -0.01 -50.40
CA MET A 1 19.85 0.58 -50.04
C MET A 1 20.07 1.62 -48.95
N ALA A 2 19.83 2.89 -49.24
CA ALA A 2 20.01 3.98 -48.28
C ALA A 2 18.91 3.90 -47.22
N LYS A 3 19.27 3.86 -45.93
CA LYS A 3 18.33 4.02 -44.82
C LYS A 3 17.74 5.43 -44.93
N SER A 4 16.44 5.54 -45.17
CA SER A 4 15.75 6.83 -45.15
C SER A 4 15.95 7.48 -43.78
N ARG A 5 16.19 8.78 -43.78
CA ARG A 5 16.44 9.58 -42.58
C ARG A 5 15.09 9.75 -41.88
N VAL A 6 14.82 8.95 -40.85
CA VAL A 6 13.62 9.09 -40.01
C VAL A 6 13.66 10.46 -39.36
N THR A 7 12.70 11.32 -39.69
CA THR A 7 12.59 12.65 -39.07
C THR A 7 11.83 12.54 -37.76
N ARG A 8 12.03 13.48 -36.82
CA ARG A 8 11.32 13.44 -35.51
C ARG A 8 9.78 13.37 -35.70
N SER A 9 9.24 14.05 -36.71
CA SER A 9 7.82 14.02 -37.08
C SER A 9 7.30 12.66 -37.56
N ASP A 10 8.16 11.77 -38.06
CA ASP A 10 7.75 10.42 -38.50
C ASP A 10 7.47 9.47 -37.33
N THR A 11 7.87 9.83 -36.11
CA THR A 11 7.75 8.99 -34.91
C THR A 11 6.65 9.48 -33.97
N ASP A 12 5.95 10.56 -34.33
CA ASP A 12 4.86 11.12 -33.54
C ASP A 12 3.59 10.28 -33.64
N PHE A 13 3.06 9.88 -32.50
CA PHE A 13 1.72 9.30 -32.42
C PHE A 13 0.69 10.43 -32.43
N TRP A 14 -0.34 10.28 -33.27
CA TRP A 14 -1.42 11.28 -33.39
C TRP A 14 -2.03 11.59 -32.01
N LEU A 15 -2.24 12.87 -31.68
CA LEU A 15 -2.67 13.43 -30.38
C LEU A 15 -1.75 13.22 -29.16
N ILE A 16 -0.98 12.14 -29.12
CA ILE A 16 -0.16 11.75 -27.95
C ILE A 16 1.28 12.26 -28.06
N GLY A 17 1.74 12.57 -29.28
CA GLY A 17 3.07 13.06 -29.57
C GLY A 17 4.14 11.97 -29.53
N GLN A 18 5.35 12.37 -29.17
CA GLN A 18 6.54 11.51 -29.18
C GLN A 18 6.45 10.41 -28.11
N PRO A 19 6.83 9.16 -28.43
CA PRO A 19 6.89 8.08 -27.46
C PRO A 19 7.83 8.38 -26.29
N ILE A 20 7.37 8.10 -25.08
CA ILE A 20 8.13 8.24 -23.85
C ILE A 20 8.55 6.84 -23.38
N SER A 21 9.86 6.62 -23.24
CA SER A 21 10.43 5.35 -22.77
C SER A 21 10.55 5.24 -21.24
N SER A 22 10.24 6.31 -20.49
CA SER A 22 10.27 6.31 -19.03
C SER A 22 9.36 7.38 -18.45
N LEU A 23 8.60 7.03 -17.41
CA LEU A 23 7.69 7.97 -16.73
C LEU A 23 8.44 8.95 -15.82
N PRO A 24 7.92 10.18 -15.63
CA PRO A 24 8.50 11.12 -14.69
C PRO A 24 8.40 10.58 -13.26
N THR A 25 9.49 10.68 -12.50
CA THR A 25 9.54 10.23 -11.09
C THR A 25 9.24 11.35 -10.10
N THR A 26 9.24 12.60 -10.56
CA THR A 26 9.08 13.79 -9.72
C THR A 26 7.64 14.25 -9.55
N GLN A 27 6.68 13.72 -10.31
CA GLN A 27 5.26 14.06 -10.21
C GLN A 27 4.41 12.83 -10.49
N LEU A 28 3.15 12.85 -10.06
CA LEU A 28 2.24 11.76 -10.40
C LEU A 28 1.92 11.82 -11.91
N PRO A 29 1.93 10.69 -12.64
CA PRO A 29 1.75 10.68 -14.09
C PRO A 29 0.42 11.26 -14.56
N THR A 30 0.43 12.00 -15.66
CA THR A 30 -0.78 12.38 -16.39
C THR A 30 -1.37 11.22 -17.17
N MET A 31 -2.63 11.37 -17.59
CA MET A 31 -3.23 10.48 -18.57
C MET A 31 -2.41 10.42 -19.88
N LEU A 32 -1.87 11.56 -20.34
CA LEU A 32 -0.97 11.64 -21.48
C LEU A 32 0.28 10.77 -21.28
N GLN A 33 0.99 10.94 -20.17
CA GLN A 33 2.21 10.17 -19.89
C GLN A 33 1.93 8.67 -19.76
N ALA A 34 0.82 8.31 -19.12
CA ALA A 34 0.40 6.92 -18.97
C ALA A 34 0.11 6.26 -20.33
N ILE A 35 -0.70 6.89 -21.19
CA ILE A 35 -1.01 6.34 -22.51
C ILE A 35 0.21 6.34 -23.44
N ASN A 36 1.05 7.37 -23.35
CA ASN A 36 2.24 7.51 -24.17
C ASN A 36 3.27 6.40 -23.87
N PHE A 37 3.57 6.19 -22.58
CA PHE A 37 4.43 5.08 -22.14
C PHE A 37 3.84 3.72 -22.54
N PHE A 38 2.53 3.53 -22.37
CA PHE A 38 1.85 2.31 -22.83
C PHE A 38 2.02 2.07 -24.34
N VAL A 39 1.82 3.11 -25.16
CA VAL A 39 1.96 3.02 -26.62
C VAL A 39 3.40 2.71 -27.01
N TYR A 40 4.39 3.27 -26.32
CA TYR A 40 5.79 2.90 -26.51
C TYR A 40 6.02 1.39 -26.28
N LEU A 41 5.53 0.83 -25.17
CA LEU A 41 5.67 -0.62 -24.90
C LEU A 41 4.94 -1.48 -25.95
N TYR A 42 3.74 -1.06 -26.36
CA TYR A 42 2.92 -1.83 -27.30
C TYR A 42 3.44 -1.76 -28.75
N ARG A 43 3.81 -0.57 -29.23
CA ARG A 43 4.16 -0.33 -30.64
C ARG A 43 5.64 -0.44 -30.94
N ILE A 44 6.51 -0.09 -29.99
CA ILE A 44 7.96 -0.06 -30.19
C ILE A 44 8.59 -1.32 -29.62
N GLU A 45 8.21 -1.71 -28.39
CA GLU A 45 8.72 -2.95 -27.78
C GLU A 45 7.92 -4.21 -28.18
N ASN A 46 6.87 -4.07 -29.00
CA ASN A 46 6.04 -5.17 -29.52
C ASN A 46 5.45 -6.09 -28.42
N LYS A 47 5.19 -5.54 -27.23
CA LYS A 47 4.54 -6.29 -26.15
C LYS A 47 3.05 -6.46 -26.44
N THR A 48 2.42 -7.46 -25.83
CA THR A 48 0.96 -7.61 -25.91
C THR A 48 0.27 -6.43 -25.21
N ILE A 49 -1.01 -6.19 -25.51
CA ILE A 49 -1.81 -5.15 -24.83
C ILE A 49 -1.80 -5.40 -23.32
N ARG A 50 -2.03 -6.65 -22.89
CA ARG A 50 -2.09 -7.01 -21.47
C ARG A 50 -0.74 -6.82 -20.76
N ASP A 51 0.36 -7.21 -21.39
CA ASP A 51 1.70 -7.04 -20.82
C ASP A 51 2.08 -5.56 -20.74
N SER A 52 1.77 -4.79 -21.80
CA SER A 52 2.01 -3.34 -21.85
C SER A 52 1.21 -2.61 -20.78
N SER A 53 -0.06 -2.97 -20.58
CA SER A 53 -0.91 -2.40 -19.52
C SER A 53 -0.33 -2.72 -18.14
N THR A 54 0.03 -3.99 -17.91
CA THR A 54 0.57 -4.45 -16.62
C THR A 54 1.90 -3.78 -16.30
N ALA A 55 2.81 -3.66 -17.28
CA ALA A 55 4.09 -2.99 -17.10
C ALA A 55 3.92 -1.49 -16.84
N THR A 56 3.04 -0.82 -17.59
CA THR A 56 2.72 0.61 -17.39
C THR A 56 2.20 0.87 -15.99
N ILE A 57 1.21 0.09 -15.55
CA ILE A 57 0.65 0.24 -14.21
C ILE A 57 1.69 -0.03 -13.13
N LYS A 58 2.55 -1.04 -13.29
CA LYS A 58 3.64 -1.29 -12.33
C LYS A 58 4.61 -0.11 -12.19
N GLU A 59 4.95 0.57 -13.29
CA GLU A 59 5.80 1.76 -13.21
C GLU A 59 5.06 2.93 -12.54
N ILE A 60 3.78 3.14 -12.86
CA ILE A 60 2.95 4.15 -12.20
C ILE A 60 2.85 3.86 -10.69
N GLU A 61 2.59 2.62 -10.30
CA GLU A 61 2.51 2.19 -8.89
C GLU A 61 3.79 2.52 -8.11
N LYS A 62 4.98 2.40 -8.72
CA LYS A 62 6.24 2.81 -8.05
C LYS A 62 6.25 4.29 -7.72
N ILE A 63 5.75 5.15 -8.60
CA ILE A 63 5.69 6.60 -8.38
C ILE A 63 4.67 6.93 -7.27
N TRP A 64 3.51 6.27 -7.29
CA TRP A 64 2.50 6.42 -6.24
C TRP A 64 2.99 5.90 -4.88
N LEU A 65 3.75 4.80 -4.85
CA LEU A 65 4.43 4.30 -3.66
C LEU A 65 5.47 5.29 -3.13
N ALA A 66 6.27 5.90 -4.01
CA ALA A 66 7.23 6.92 -3.64
C ALA A 66 6.54 8.16 -3.03
N ALA A 67 5.33 8.48 -3.51
CA ALA A 67 4.50 9.55 -2.97
C ALA A 67 3.73 9.19 -1.69
N ARG A 68 3.85 7.95 -1.19
CA ARG A 68 3.14 7.46 0.01
C ARG A 68 1.62 7.61 -0.03
N ILE A 69 1.04 7.76 -1.22
CA ILE A 69 -0.41 7.88 -1.39
C ILE A 69 -1.02 6.49 -1.52
N PRO A 70 -2.07 6.14 -0.75
CA PRO A 70 -2.81 4.89 -0.94
C PRO A 70 -3.49 4.85 -2.31
N PHE A 71 -3.26 3.79 -3.08
CA PHE A 71 -3.85 3.60 -4.42
C PHE A 71 -4.60 2.27 -4.52
N ILE A 72 -5.43 2.14 -5.57
CA ILE A 72 -6.21 0.92 -5.85
C ILE A 72 -5.31 -0.20 -6.42
N PRO A 73 -5.64 -1.48 -6.19
CA PRO A 73 -4.85 -2.60 -6.71
C PRO A 73 -4.76 -2.63 -8.25
N SER A 74 -3.70 -3.24 -8.78
CA SER A 74 -3.42 -3.32 -10.23
C SER A 74 -4.59 -3.84 -11.07
N ARG A 75 -5.34 -4.82 -10.54
CA ARG A 75 -6.53 -5.38 -11.19
C ARG A 75 -7.61 -4.34 -11.52
N ASN A 76 -7.66 -3.23 -10.78
CA ASN A 76 -8.63 -2.15 -10.94
C ASN A 76 -8.05 -0.95 -11.70
N SER A 77 -6.73 -0.73 -11.64
CA SER A 77 -6.06 0.35 -12.39
C SER A 77 -5.77 -0.02 -13.85
N ILE A 78 -5.48 -1.29 -14.15
CA ILE A 78 -5.29 -1.79 -15.53
C ILE A 78 -6.51 -1.48 -16.42
N PRO A 79 -7.75 -1.81 -16.03
CA PRO A 79 -8.93 -1.46 -16.82
C PRO A 79 -9.09 0.04 -17.09
N LYS A 80 -8.64 0.92 -16.17
CA LYS A 80 -8.67 2.37 -16.41
C LYS A 80 -7.74 2.76 -17.57
N LEU A 81 -6.53 2.19 -17.62
CA LEU A 81 -5.58 2.43 -18.70
C LEU A 81 -6.08 1.84 -20.04
N GLU A 82 -6.61 0.61 -20.01
CA GLU A 82 -7.16 -0.03 -21.21
C GLU A 82 -8.37 0.73 -21.77
N LYS A 83 -9.21 1.29 -20.89
CA LYS A 83 -10.32 2.16 -21.30
C LYS A 83 -9.81 3.44 -21.98
N LEU A 84 -8.79 4.08 -21.41
CA LEU A 84 -8.15 5.26 -22.00
C LEU A 84 -7.56 4.93 -23.40
N PHE A 85 -6.88 3.80 -23.53
CA PHE A 85 -6.37 3.33 -24.81
C PHE A 85 -7.48 2.99 -25.82
N THR A 86 -8.59 2.43 -25.37
CA THR A 86 -9.75 2.14 -26.22
C THR A 86 -10.38 3.43 -26.74
N GLN A 87 -10.51 4.46 -25.90
CA GLN A 87 -10.97 5.79 -26.31
C GLN A 87 -10.04 6.38 -27.37
N TYR A 88 -8.73 6.33 -27.15
CA TYR A 88 -7.74 6.76 -28.13
C TYR A 88 -7.85 6.02 -29.47
N ASN A 89 -7.99 4.69 -29.46
CA ASN A 89 -8.14 3.91 -30.69
C ASN A 89 -9.44 4.24 -31.44
N ASN A 90 -10.53 4.53 -30.73
CA ASN A 90 -11.78 4.94 -31.36
C ASN A 90 -11.64 6.30 -32.05
N LEU A 91 -10.90 7.24 -31.45
CA LEU A 91 -10.54 8.51 -32.07
C LEU A 91 -9.65 8.29 -33.30
N LEU A 92 -8.65 7.41 -33.19
CA LEU A 92 -7.76 7.09 -34.31
C LEU A 92 -8.51 6.51 -35.51
N ARG A 93 -9.54 5.68 -35.28
CA ARG A 93 -10.42 5.14 -36.34
C ARG A 93 -11.29 6.22 -36.99
N SER A 94 -11.66 7.25 -36.23
CA SER A 94 -12.54 8.33 -36.69
C SER A 94 -11.80 9.60 -37.13
N ARG A 95 -10.45 9.61 -37.11
CA ARG A 95 -9.62 10.79 -37.41
C ARG A 95 -9.89 11.46 -38.77
N HIS A 96 -10.33 10.68 -39.77
CA HIS A 96 -10.62 11.18 -41.11
C HIS A 96 -12.06 11.69 -41.25
N ARG A 97 -12.93 11.38 -40.27
CA ARG A 97 -14.34 11.77 -40.27
C ARG A 97 -14.48 13.19 -39.72
N GLN A 98 -14.65 14.16 -40.62
CA GLN A 98 -14.80 15.58 -40.29
C GLN A 98 -16.23 15.92 -39.81
N SER A 99 -16.70 15.26 -38.76
CA SER A 99 -17.98 15.59 -38.10
C SER A 99 -17.74 16.44 -36.87
N ASP A 100 -18.63 17.37 -36.57
CA ASP A 100 -18.55 18.22 -35.36
C ASP A 100 -18.44 17.40 -34.08
N LYS A 101 -19.20 16.30 -34.00
CA LYS A 101 -19.11 15.34 -32.87
C LYS A 101 -17.72 14.73 -32.74
N SER A 102 -17.04 14.45 -33.85
CA SER A 102 -15.68 13.90 -33.84
C SER A 102 -14.68 14.91 -33.29
N ARG A 103 -14.78 16.17 -33.73
CA ARG A 103 -13.94 17.28 -33.24
C ARG A 103 -14.16 17.54 -31.76
N GLN A 104 -15.41 17.53 -31.30
CA GLN A 104 -15.74 17.70 -29.89
C GLN A 104 -15.15 16.57 -29.04
N ASN A 105 -15.25 15.31 -29.49
CA ASN A 105 -14.65 14.17 -28.78
C ASN A 105 -13.12 14.25 -28.74
N GLU A 106 -12.48 14.69 -29.83
CA GLU A 106 -11.03 14.90 -29.90
C GLU A 106 -10.59 15.98 -28.91
N GLN A 107 -11.28 17.12 -28.88
CA GLN A 107 -10.98 18.20 -27.95
C GLN A 107 -11.17 17.77 -26.49
N GLN A 108 -12.29 17.12 -26.17
CA GLN A 108 -12.53 16.57 -24.83
C GLN A 108 -11.46 15.57 -24.42
N PHE A 109 -10.98 14.75 -25.35
CA PHE A 109 -9.89 13.82 -25.07
C PHE A 109 -8.58 14.56 -24.78
N LEU A 110 -8.22 15.55 -25.60
CA LEU A 110 -7.01 16.37 -25.40
C LEU A 110 -7.01 17.13 -24.07
N GLU A 111 -8.14 17.71 -23.69
CA GLU A 111 -8.31 18.36 -22.38
C GLU A 111 -8.13 17.34 -21.24
N ASN A 112 -8.72 16.15 -21.39
CA ASN A 112 -8.61 15.10 -20.40
C ASN A 112 -7.18 14.54 -20.25
N LEU A 113 -6.39 14.54 -21.32
CA LEU A 113 -5.02 14.00 -21.30
C LEU A 113 -4.09 14.74 -20.33
N GLN A 114 -4.38 16.01 -20.03
CA GLN A 114 -3.55 16.84 -19.14
C GLN A 114 -3.78 16.53 -17.66
N PHE A 115 -4.92 15.91 -17.31
CA PHE A 115 -5.24 15.57 -15.94
C PHE A 115 -4.43 14.39 -15.41
N LEU A 116 -4.41 14.29 -14.09
CA LEU A 116 -3.82 13.19 -13.34
C LEU A 116 -4.42 11.84 -13.78
N PHE A 117 -3.55 10.85 -14.00
CA PHE A 117 -3.99 9.46 -14.09
C PHE A 117 -4.29 8.94 -12.67
N ASP A 118 -5.47 9.26 -12.17
CA ASP A 118 -5.82 9.06 -10.76
C ASP A 118 -6.14 7.58 -10.45
N ILE A 119 -5.23 6.95 -9.71
CA ILE A 119 -5.39 5.60 -9.15
C ILE A 119 -5.48 5.63 -7.62
N ALA A 120 -5.68 6.79 -6.99
CA ALA A 120 -5.86 6.89 -5.55
C ALA A 120 -7.00 5.98 -5.06
N SER A 121 -6.83 5.43 -3.85
CA SER A 121 -7.93 4.78 -3.13
C SER A 121 -9.06 5.79 -2.88
N ILE A 122 -10.29 5.31 -2.76
CA ILE A 122 -11.47 6.16 -2.49
C ILE A 122 -11.22 6.99 -1.22
N ASP A 123 -10.75 6.33 -0.16
CA ASP A 123 -10.46 6.95 1.13
C ASP A 123 -8.99 7.40 1.23
N ALA A 124 -8.32 7.68 0.10
CA ALA A 124 -6.90 8.03 0.10
C ALA A 124 -6.61 9.25 0.99
N LEU A 125 -7.42 10.31 0.90
CA LEU A 125 -7.24 11.51 1.72
C LEU A 125 -7.37 11.19 3.21
N GLU A 126 -8.28 10.31 3.61
CA GLU A 126 -8.47 9.91 5.01
C GLU A 126 -7.30 9.06 5.51
N LYS A 127 -6.83 8.12 4.69
CA LYS A 127 -5.75 7.17 5.02
C LYS A 127 -4.36 7.82 5.09
N ILE A 128 -4.13 8.90 4.34
CA ILE A 128 -2.87 9.64 4.44
C ILE A 128 -2.80 10.32 5.81
N GLN A 129 -1.71 10.08 6.55
CA GLN A 129 -1.50 10.66 7.88
C GLN A 129 -0.74 11.99 7.85
N ILE A 130 0.06 12.22 6.81
CA ILE A 130 0.92 13.38 6.67
C ILE A 130 0.17 14.44 5.86
N ASP A 131 -0.02 15.64 6.44
CA ASP A 131 -0.77 16.71 5.78
C ASP A 131 -0.10 17.18 4.48
N GLN A 132 1.24 17.19 4.42
CA GLN A 132 1.97 17.50 3.19
C GLN A 132 1.65 16.52 2.04
N ASP A 133 1.50 15.22 2.33
CA ASP A 133 1.15 14.22 1.31
C ASP A 133 -0.31 14.39 0.85
N ARG A 134 -1.20 14.84 1.75
CA ARG A 134 -2.59 15.19 1.41
C ARG A 134 -2.65 16.42 0.51
N GLU A 135 -1.89 17.46 0.85
CA GLU A 135 -1.77 18.69 0.05
C GLU A 135 -1.18 18.38 -1.32
N PHE A 136 -0.14 17.54 -1.38
CA PHE A 136 0.43 17.06 -2.63
C PHE A 136 -0.62 16.39 -3.51
N LEU A 137 -1.42 15.45 -2.99
CA LEU A 137 -2.47 14.81 -3.79
C LEU A 137 -3.52 15.82 -4.28
N LYS A 138 -3.89 16.82 -3.47
CA LYS A 138 -4.84 17.87 -3.87
C LYS A 138 -4.26 18.74 -4.98
N ASP A 139 -3.01 19.18 -4.85
CA ASP A 139 -2.30 19.94 -5.88
C ASP A 139 -2.18 19.15 -7.18
N GLN A 140 -1.80 17.86 -7.10
CA GLN A 140 -1.66 17.00 -8.27
C GLN A 140 -2.98 16.74 -9.02
N ARG A 141 -4.14 16.92 -8.37
CA ARG A 141 -5.46 16.89 -9.00
C ARG A 141 -5.87 18.22 -9.64
N GLY A 142 -5.24 19.32 -9.25
CA GLY A 142 -5.49 20.68 -9.74
C GLY A 142 -4.35 21.20 -10.61
N ASP A 143 -3.63 22.21 -10.13
CA ASP A 143 -2.59 22.95 -10.88
C ASP A 143 -1.28 22.18 -11.08
N ARG A 144 -1.03 21.14 -10.26
CA ARG A 144 0.15 20.25 -10.34
C ARG A 144 1.49 20.99 -10.20
N LYS A 145 1.57 21.92 -9.24
CA LYS A 145 2.76 22.76 -8.97
C LYS A 145 3.75 22.09 -8.02
N MET A 146 3.30 21.16 -7.19
CA MET A 146 4.16 20.44 -6.27
C MET A 146 4.92 19.32 -6.98
N TYR A 147 6.11 19.02 -6.45
CA TYR A 147 6.98 17.95 -6.93
C TYR A 147 7.35 17.04 -5.76
N LEU A 148 7.58 15.76 -6.07
CA LEU A 148 8.07 14.77 -5.14
C LEU A 148 9.48 15.17 -4.68
N GLY A 149 9.59 15.51 -3.40
CA GLY A 149 10.86 15.85 -2.77
C GLY A 149 11.73 14.63 -2.49
N SER A 150 12.93 14.88 -1.97
CA SER A 150 13.80 13.82 -1.47
C SER A 150 13.18 13.12 -0.27
N VAL A 151 13.22 11.79 -0.23
CA VAL A 151 12.67 11.00 0.89
C VAL A 151 13.42 11.34 2.18
N ASP A 152 12.69 11.84 3.19
CA ASP A 152 13.24 12.03 4.53
C ASP A 152 13.63 10.67 5.14
N LYS A 153 14.95 10.45 5.24
CA LYS A 153 15.54 9.20 5.74
C LYS A 153 15.13 8.89 7.18
N THR A 154 14.82 9.91 7.98
CA THR A 154 14.42 9.72 9.39
C THR A 154 12.99 9.18 9.46
N LEU A 155 12.08 9.77 8.70
CA LEU A 155 10.68 9.36 8.59
C LEU A 155 10.60 7.94 8.02
N ALA A 156 11.34 7.65 6.94
CA ALA A 156 11.38 6.32 6.33
C ALA A 156 11.87 5.22 7.31
N LYS A 157 12.83 5.52 8.21
CA LYS A 157 13.26 4.57 9.24
C LYS A 157 12.17 4.30 10.28
N LYS A 158 11.41 5.33 10.67
CA LYS A 158 10.31 5.20 11.64
C LYS A 158 9.17 4.34 11.08
N GLU A 159 8.77 4.59 9.84
CA GLU A 159 7.74 3.81 9.13
C GLU A 159 8.13 2.35 8.97
N LYS A 160 9.38 2.06 8.55
CA LYS A 160 9.88 0.68 8.45
C LYS A 160 9.76 -0.07 9.78
N LYS A 161 10.11 0.58 10.90
CA LYS A 161 9.94 -0.02 12.24
C LYS A 161 8.47 -0.31 12.55
N ILE A 162 7.57 0.62 12.23
CA ILE A 162 6.12 0.44 12.44
C ILE A 162 5.58 -0.70 11.57
N ALA A 163 5.97 -0.77 10.30
CA ALA A 163 5.56 -1.82 9.36
C ALA A 163 6.08 -3.21 9.78
N ILE A 164 7.32 -3.31 10.25
CA ILE A 164 7.86 -4.58 10.80
C ILE A 164 7.04 -5.00 12.03
N LYS A 165 6.73 -4.04 12.92
CA LYS A 165 5.94 -4.32 14.13
C LYS A 165 4.52 -4.77 13.79
N SER A 166 3.84 -4.13 12.84
CA SER A 166 2.50 -4.53 12.41
C SER A 166 2.50 -5.89 11.74
N GLN A 167 3.45 -6.16 10.83
CA GLN A 167 3.55 -7.45 10.16
C GLN A 167 3.88 -8.60 11.14
N THR A 168 4.72 -8.34 12.13
CA THR A 168 5.03 -9.31 13.19
C THR A 168 3.78 -9.63 14.02
N LYS A 169 3.00 -8.60 14.40
CA LYS A 169 1.73 -8.80 15.11
C LYS A 169 0.72 -9.57 14.27
N GLN A 170 0.58 -9.25 12.98
CA GLN A 170 -0.37 -9.92 12.10
C GLN A 170 0.00 -11.40 11.92
N LYS A 171 1.28 -11.73 11.76
CA LYS A 171 1.77 -13.13 11.73
C LYS A 171 1.53 -13.87 13.04
N GLN A 172 1.62 -13.20 14.19
CA GLN A 172 1.28 -13.82 15.47
C GLN A 172 -0.22 -14.09 15.59
N CYS A 173 -1.07 -13.14 15.19
CA CYS A 173 -2.52 -13.29 15.22
C CYS A 173 -2.99 -14.42 14.32
N THR A 174 -2.51 -14.49 13.07
CA THR A 174 -2.85 -15.59 12.14
C THR A 174 -2.35 -16.95 12.62
N LYS A 175 -1.16 -16.99 13.26
CA LYS A 175 -0.65 -18.23 13.86
C LYS A 175 -1.48 -18.68 15.06
N GLU A 176 -1.97 -17.76 15.87
CA GLU A 176 -2.89 -18.09 16.97
C GLU A 176 -4.26 -18.54 16.47
N GLU A 177 -4.83 -17.87 15.46
CA GLU A 177 -6.09 -18.26 14.83
C GLU A 177 -6.01 -19.67 14.23
N PHE A 178 -4.94 -19.97 13.51
CA PHE A 178 -4.70 -21.32 12.99
C PHE A 178 -4.58 -22.37 14.10
N ARG A 179 -3.94 -22.03 15.23
CA ARG A 179 -3.87 -22.93 16.40
C ARG A 179 -5.23 -23.14 17.06
N ARG A 180 -6.08 -22.12 17.13
CA ARG A 180 -7.44 -22.21 17.69
C ARG A 180 -8.33 -23.11 16.83
N GLN A 181 -8.31 -22.92 15.52
CA GLN A 181 -9.06 -23.76 14.57
C GLN A 181 -8.60 -25.23 14.65
N ALA A 182 -7.28 -25.48 14.69
CA ALA A 182 -6.76 -26.84 14.83
C ALA A 182 -7.16 -27.51 16.17
N SER A 183 -7.29 -26.73 17.26
CA SER A 183 -7.78 -27.27 18.53
C SER A 183 -9.29 -27.50 18.55
N GLU A 184 -10.09 -26.70 17.85
CA GLU A 184 -11.54 -26.88 17.72
C GLU A 184 -11.88 -28.11 16.87
N GLU A 185 -11.12 -28.38 15.79
CA GLU A 185 -11.29 -29.56 14.93
C GLU A 185 -10.94 -30.88 15.66
N THR A 186 -10.07 -30.84 16.67
CA THR A 186 -9.80 -32.00 17.53
C THR A 186 -10.84 -32.27 18.62
N VAL A 187 -11.77 -31.34 18.87
CA VAL A 187 -12.78 -31.46 19.95
C VAL A 187 -14.15 -31.93 19.44
N THR A 188 -14.33 -32.12 18.14
CA THR A 188 -15.58 -32.65 17.54
C THR A 188 -15.69 -34.18 17.53
N LEU A 189 -15.14 -34.87 18.53
CA LEU A 189 -15.46 -36.26 18.84
C LEU A 189 -15.76 -36.32 20.34
N GLU A 190 -17.02 -36.59 20.65
CA GLU A 190 -17.63 -36.72 21.99
C GLU A 190 -18.05 -35.42 22.67
N SER A 191 -19.28 -34.97 22.40
CA SER A 191 -20.32 -35.02 23.45
C SER A 191 -21.72 -34.91 22.85
N SER A 192 -22.54 -35.87 23.22
CA SER A 192 -23.93 -36.05 22.81
C SER A 192 -24.83 -34.91 23.27
N THR A 193 -25.78 -34.58 22.40
CA THR A 193 -26.92 -33.69 22.62
C THR A 193 -27.91 -34.29 23.64
N SER A 194 -28.24 -33.53 24.68
CA SER A 194 -29.55 -33.62 25.33
C SER A 194 -30.05 -32.24 25.76
N SER A 195 -31.26 -31.95 25.30
CA SER A 195 -32.05 -30.73 25.45
C SER A 195 -32.59 -30.58 26.88
N THR A 196 -32.94 -29.37 27.31
CA THR A 196 -34.30 -28.94 27.75
C THR A 196 -34.24 -27.55 28.42
N SER A 197 -35.25 -26.74 28.11
CA SER A 197 -35.50 -25.33 28.47
C SER A 197 -36.32 -25.12 29.75
N ASN A 198 -36.23 -23.89 30.30
CA ASN A 198 -37.07 -23.16 31.31
C ASN A 198 -36.22 -22.73 32.52
N SER A 199 -36.46 -21.63 33.25
CA SER A 199 -37.24 -20.39 33.15
C SER A 199 -36.89 -19.55 34.39
N GLU A 200 -37.04 -18.24 34.29
CA GLU A 200 -37.39 -17.28 35.37
C GLU A 200 -36.34 -16.77 36.38
N GLU A 201 -36.67 -15.54 36.80
CA GLU A 201 -35.91 -14.52 37.50
C GLU A 201 -35.83 -14.77 39.02
N GLU A 202 -34.79 -14.22 39.66
CA GLU A 202 -34.84 -13.32 40.84
C GLU A 202 -33.55 -13.40 41.69
N LYS A 203 -33.45 -12.46 42.63
CA LYS A 203 -32.25 -11.76 43.09
C LYS A 203 -31.55 -12.35 44.32
N GLU A 204 -30.32 -11.86 44.48
CA GLU A 204 -29.60 -11.48 45.71
C GLU A 204 -28.75 -12.49 46.51
N THR A 205 -27.43 -12.18 46.51
CA THR A 205 -26.43 -12.19 47.61
C THR A 205 -26.29 -13.39 48.55
N PHE A 206 -25.11 -14.03 48.59
CA PHE A 206 -24.03 -13.78 49.57
C PHE A 206 -22.84 -14.77 49.41
N GLU A 207 -21.68 -14.34 49.92
CA GLU A 207 -20.53 -15.13 50.41
C GLU A 207 -19.55 -15.82 49.44
N VAL A 208 -18.45 -15.09 49.19
CA VAL A 208 -17.18 -15.60 48.65
C VAL A 208 -16.50 -16.48 49.70
N SER A 209 -16.56 -17.79 49.50
CA SER A 209 -15.67 -18.74 50.17
C SER A 209 -14.39 -18.92 49.36
N ILE A 210 -13.27 -18.39 49.88
CA ILE A 210 -11.93 -18.59 49.32
C ILE A 210 -11.48 -20.02 49.69
N SER A 211 -11.45 -20.91 48.69
CA SER A 211 -10.72 -22.17 48.78
C SER A 211 -9.54 -22.14 47.80
N LYS A 212 -8.32 -22.31 48.35
CA LYS A 212 -7.09 -22.54 47.57
C LYS A 212 -7.16 -23.91 46.90
N PRO A 213 -6.78 -24.04 45.62
CA PRO A 213 -6.26 -25.30 45.11
C PRO A 213 -4.76 -25.21 44.84
N SER A 214 -4.18 -26.38 45.00
CA SER A 214 -2.78 -26.75 45.06
C SER A 214 -2.01 -26.56 43.75
N SER A 215 -0.69 -26.44 43.92
CA SER A 215 0.30 -26.43 42.87
C SER A 215 0.51 -27.82 42.25
N SER A 216 0.38 -27.93 40.93
CA SER A 216 1.03 -28.99 40.13
C SER A 216 1.32 -28.53 38.69
N GLY A 217 2.43 -27.81 38.55
CA GLY A 217 3.44 -27.89 37.48
C GLY A 217 3.06 -27.89 35.99
N ILE A 218 3.33 -26.75 35.31
CA ILE A 218 4.11 -26.72 34.06
C ILE A 218 5.14 -25.58 34.17
N LYS A 219 6.40 -25.91 34.47
CA LYS A 219 7.50 -24.94 34.59
C LYS A 219 7.90 -24.44 33.20
N ARG A 220 7.51 -23.21 32.84
CA ARG A 220 8.13 -22.51 31.70
C ARG A 220 9.56 -22.14 32.08
N LYS A 221 10.55 -22.84 31.52
CA LYS A 221 11.98 -22.56 31.70
C LYS A 221 12.28 -21.21 31.02
N ARG A 222 12.25 -20.12 31.79
CA ARG A 222 12.90 -18.87 31.38
C ARG A 222 14.39 -19.09 31.55
N ASN A 223 15.18 -18.84 30.51
CA ASN A 223 16.61 -18.67 30.68
C ASN A 223 16.83 -17.33 31.38
N THR A 224 16.70 -17.31 32.70
CA THR A 224 17.23 -16.23 33.53
C THR A 224 18.72 -16.52 33.65
N ALA A 225 19.53 -15.91 32.79
CA ALA A 225 20.93 -15.77 33.13
C ALA A 225 20.98 -15.01 34.46
N ASP A 226 21.69 -15.55 35.45
CA ASP A 226 21.94 -14.82 36.69
C ASP A 226 22.91 -13.69 36.35
N LEU A 227 22.34 -12.56 35.95
CA LEU A 227 23.10 -11.37 35.51
C LEU A 227 23.84 -10.73 36.68
N ILE A 228 23.49 -11.10 37.91
CA ILE A 228 24.09 -10.57 39.13
C ILE A 228 25.05 -11.63 39.68
N SER A 229 26.29 -11.57 39.20
CA SER A 229 27.40 -12.29 39.84
C SER A 229 27.67 -11.66 41.22
N PRO A 230 28.08 -12.44 42.24
CA PRO A 230 28.52 -11.90 43.53
C PRO A 230 29.60 -10.81 43.41
N ALA A 231 30.45 -10.91 42.38
CA ALA A 231 31.45 -9.88 42.08
C ALA A 231 30.82 -8.57 41.56
N LEU A 232 29.74 -8.66 40.76
CA LEU A 232 28.98 -7.51 40.29
C LEU A 232 28.24 -6.83 41.46
N ALA A 233 27.63 -7.62 42.34
CA ALA A 233 26.96 -7.11 43.53
C ALA A 233 27.96 -6.38 44.47
N ALA A 234 29.12 -6.99 44.73
CA ALA A 234 30.15 -6.40 45.58
C ALA A 234 30.79 -5.12 45.00
N THR A 235 30.86 -5.00 43.67
CA THR A 235 31.36 -3.79 43.01
C THR A 235 30.34 -2.65 43.04
N LEU A 236 29.04 -2.96 42.87
CA LEU A 236 27.96 -1.98 43.04
C LEU A 236 27.87 -1.47 44.49
N ASP A 237 28.00 -2.35 45.47
CA ASP A 237 28.00 -1.96 46.90
C ASP A 237 29.19 -1.07 47.27
N ARG A 238 30.38 -1.37 46.72
CA ARG A 238 31.58 -0.54 46.93
C ARG A 238 31.46 0.85 46.32
N THR A 239 30.74 0.97 45.20
CA THR A 239 30.63 2.22 44.44
C THR A 239 29.44 3.07 44.87
N LYS A 240 28.52 2.54 45.71
CA LYS A 240 27.32 3.24 46.24
C LYS A 240 26.51 3.97 45.15
N ILE A 241 26.51 3.45 43.93
CA ILE A 241 25.74 4.04 42.83
C ILE A 241 24.27 3.60 42.93
N SER A 242 23.41 4.47 43.46
CA SER A 242 21.95 4.34 43.32
C SER A 242 21.51 4.96 41.98
N ASN A 243 20.44 4.43 41.38
CA ASN A 243 19.84 4.89 40.12
C ASN A 243 19.15 6.28 40.22
N SER A 244 19.72 7.22 40.96
CA SER A 244 19.18 8.56 41.18
C SER A 244 20.25 9.65 40.98
N ALA A 245 21.01 9.58 39.88
CA ALA A 245 21.88 10.68 39.46
C ALA A 245 22.24 10.56 37.96
N VAL A 246 21.29 10.91 37.10
CA VAL A 246 21.62 11.42 35.76
C VAL A 246 21.02 12.82 35.69
N VAL A 247 21.78 13.79 36.18
CA VAL A 247 21.54 15.22 35.91
C VAL A 247 22.29 15.53 34.62
N LEU A 248 21.55 16.00 33.63
CA LEU A 248 22.07 16.56 32.39
C LEU A 248 22.81 17.87 32.70
N GLN A 249 24.03 18.02 32.19
CA GLN A 249 24.60 19.30 31.81
C GLN A 249 24.70 19.35 30.29
#